data_AF-A0A1G9J8F2-F1
#
_entry.id   AF-A0A1G9J8F2-F1
#
_cell.length_a   1.000
_cell.length_b   1.000
_cell.length_c   1.000
_cell.angle_alpha   90.00
_cell.angle_beta   90.00
_cell.angle_gamma   90.00
#
_symmetry.space_group_name_H-M   'P 1'
#
loop_
_entity.id
_entity.type
_entity.pdbx_description
1 polymer ?
#
loop_
_entity_poly.entity_id
_entity_poly.type
_entity_poly.pdbx_seq_one_letter_code
_entity_poly.pdbx_strand_id
1 'polypeptide(L)'
;MTQVATPEYSRAMSPNQPRTPARQMRIGSEWYDFDLAVKAQGSERAAVVRAFIDWYIRRPGAELPERPDSAYWHSAETETGGA
;
A
#
# COMPACT_ATOMS: atom_id res chain seq x y z
N MET A 1 25.80 41.46 15.05
CA MET A 1 25.27 40.37 14.18
C MET A 1 23.82 40.15 14.58
N THR A 2 22.88 40.73 13.83
CA THR A 2 21.44 40.65 14.14
C THR A 2 20.85 39.49 13.34
N GLN A 3 20.35 38.48 14.05
CA GLN A 3 19.67 37.33 13.45
C GLN A 3 18.32 37.78 12.90
N VAL A 4 18.13 37.65 11.59
CA VAL A 4 16.85 37.94 10.92
C VAL A 4 15.94 36.73 11.11
N ALA A 5 14.76 36.95 11.69
CA ALA A 5 13.74 35.91 11.87
C ALA A 5 13.08 35.60 10.52
N THR A 6 13.13 34.33 10.10
CA THR A 6 12.41 33.83 8.93
C THR A 6 10.90 33.84 9.20
N PRO A 7 10.05 34.35 8.29
CA PRO A 7 8.62 34.37 8.52
C PRO A 7 8.05 32.94 8.53
N GLU A 8 7.22 32.66 9.52
CA GLU A 8 6.40 31.44 9.68
C GLU A 8 5.69 31.11 8.36
N TYR A 9 6.22 30.12 7.64
CA TYR A 9 5.56 29.58 6.46
C TYR A 9 4.32 28.83 6.93
N SER A 10 3.20 29.53 6.92
CA SER A 10 1.85 29.03 7.17
C SER A 10 1.69 27.62 6.60
N ARG A 11 1.63 26.63 7.50
CA ARG A 11 1.33 25.23 7.24
C ARG A 11 -0.11 25.13 6.74
N ALA A 12 -0.34 25.55 5.50
CA ALA A 12 -1.54 25.19 4.77
C ALA A 12 -1.62 23.66 4.79
N MET A 13 -2.64 23.14 5.48
CA MET A 13 -2.96 21.73 5.56
C MET A 13 -3.10 21.19 4.13
N SER A 14 -2.06 20.52 3.64
CA SER A 14 -2.15 19.80 2.37
C SER A 14 -3.14 18.63 2.57
N PRO A 15 -4.17 18.47 1.71
CA PRO A 15 -5.29 17.55 1.90
C PRO A 15 -4.90 16.06 1.88
N ASN A 16 -3.62 15.76 1.61
CA ASN A 16 -3.09 14.40 1.53
C ASN A 16 -2.01 14.19 2.59
N GLN A 17 -2.36 14.38 3.86
CA GLN A 17 -1.43 14.11 4.96
C GLN A 17 -1.51 12.61 5.29
N PRO A 18 -0.42 11.83 5.14
CA PRO A 18 -0.41 10.43 5.54
C PRO A 18 -0.63 10.41 7.06
N ARG A 19 -1.75 9.82 7.51
CA ARG A 19 -2.08 9.74 8.95
C ARG A 19 -1.10 8.88 9.76
N THR A 20 -0.18 8.18 9.08
CA THR A 20 0.75 7.24 9.70
C THR A 20 2.14 7.41 9.06
N PRO A 21 3.22 7.47 9.86
CA PRO A 21 4.57 7.56 9.32
C PRO A 21 4.92 6.30 8.52
N ALA A 22 5.55 6.48 7.36
CA ALA A 22 5.98 5.37 6.51
C ALA A 22 7.06 4.52 7.20
N ARG A 23 6.96 3.21 7.05
CA ARG A 23 8.00 2.24 7.46
C ARG A 23 8.58 1.61 6.19
N GLN A 24 9.90 1.53 6.11
CA GLN A 24 10.57 0.92 4.96
C GLN A 24 10.54 -0.62 5.09
N MET A 25 10.14 -1.29 4.02
CA MET A 25 10.19 -2.74 3.87
C MET A 25 10.94 -3.08 2.57
N ARG A 26 11.82 -4.08 2.60
CA ARG A 26 12.47 -4.60 1.40
C ARG A 26 11.64 -5.75 0.87
N ILE A 27 11.16 -5.61 -0.37
CA ILE A 27 10.30 -6.57 -1.07
C ILE A 27 10.90 -6.72 -2.48
N GLY A 28 10.90 -7.93 -3.03
CA GLY A 28 11.38 -8.20 -4.37
C GLY A 28 10.37 -7.82 -5.46
N SER A 29 10.45 -8.50 -6.60
CA SER A 29 9.56 -8.26 -7.75
C SER A 29 8.10 -8.59 -7.47
N GLU A 30 7.81 -9.42 -6.47
CA GLU A 30 6.45 -9.76 -6.01
C GLU A 30 5.63 -8.54 -5.59
N TRP A 31 6.28 -7.40 -5.35
CA TRP A 31 5.61 -6.13 -5.09
C TRP A 31 4.68 -5.70 -6.22
N TYR A 32 5.03 -5.98 -7.48
CA TYR A 32 4.22 -5.57 -8.63
C TYR A 32 2.97 -6.42 -8.77
N ASP A 33 3.08 -7.74 -8.59
CA ASP A 33 1.93 -8.65 -8.61
C ASP A 33 0.96 -8.32 -7.47
N PHE A 34 1.49 -7.99 -6.29
CA PHE A 34 0.70 -7.50 -5.17
C PHE A 34 -0.04 -6.19 -5.49
N ASP A 35 0.61 -5.23 -6.17
CA ASP A 35 -0.05 -3.98 -6.58
C ASP A 35 -1.21 -4.23 -7.54
N LEU A 36 -1.05 -5.14 -8.51
CA LEU A 36 -2.12 -5.55 -9.43
C LEU A 36 -3.28 -6.22 -8.69
N ALA A 37 -2.97 -7.15 -7.79
CA ALA A 37 -3.94 -7.86 -6.96
C ALA A 37 -4.81 -6.91 -6.12
N VAL A 38 -4.17 -5.92 -5.47
CA VAL A 38 -4.85 -4.95 -4.62
C VAL A 38 -5.73 -4.01 -5.44
N LYS A 39 -5.27 -3.58 -6.61
CA LYS A 39 -6.05 -2.73 -7.53
C LYS A 39 -7.28 -3.46 -8.07
N ALA A 40 -7.16 -4.75 -8.37
CA ALA A 40 -8.29 -5.56 -8.82
C ALA A 40 -9.42 -5.64 -7.79
N GLN A 41 -9.09 -5.56 -6.50
CA GLN A 41 -10.06 -5.50 -5.39
C GLN A 41 -10.56 -4.08 -5.09
N GLY A 42 -10.10 -3.05 -5.81
CA GLY A 42 -10.44 -1.65 -5.52
C GLY A 42 -9.92 -1.16 -4.17
N SER A 43 -8.86 -1.78 -3.64
CA SER A 43 -8.30 -1.48 -2.32
C SER A 43 -6.98 -0.71 -2.43
N GLU A 44 -6.42 -0.35 -1.28
CA GLU A 44 -5.15 0.36 -1.14
C GLU A 44 -4.09 -0.56 -0.52
N ARG A 45 -2.88 -0.56 -1.08
CA ARG A 45 -1.79 -1.46 -0.64
C ARG A 45 -1.54 -1.39 0.85
N ALA A 46 -1.46 -0.17 1.37
CA ALA A 46 -1.22 0.08 2.78
C ALA A 46 -2.40 -0.38 3.66
N ALA A 47 -3.63 -0.38 3.15
CA ALA A 47 -4.79 -0.90 3.89
C ALA A 47 -4.70 -2.42 4.04
N VAL A 48 -4.39 -3.14 2.96
CA VAL A 48 -4.23 -4.61 2.99
C VAL A 48 -3.07 -5.02 3.91
N VAL A 49 -1.91 -4.35 3.82
CA VAL A 49 -0.77 -4.63 4.70
C VAL A 49 -1.11 -4.36 6.17
N ARG A 50 -1.81 -3.26 6.49
CA ARG A 50 -2.23 -2.98 7.87
C ARG A 50 -3.20 -4.04 8.40
N ALA A 51 -4.21 -4.41 7.62
CA ALA A 51 -5.16 -5.46 7.99
C ALA A 51 -4.46 -6.80 8.22
N PHE A 52 -3.49 -7.15 7.36
CA PHE A 52 -2.70 -8.36 7.54
C PHE A 52 -1.83 -8.31 8.80
N ILE A 53 -1.20 -7.18 9.11
CA ILE A 53 -0.43 -6.99 10.35
C ILE A 53 -1.34 -7.14 11.57
N ASP A 54 -2.51 -6.49 11.57
CA ASP A 54 -3.47 -6.54 12.67
C ASP A 54 -3.97 -7.97 12.91
N TRP A 55 -4.26 -8.72 11.85
CA TRP A 55 -4.58 -10.14 11.91
C TRP A 55 -3.41 -10.97 12.46
N TYR A 56 -2.19 -10.76 11.95
CA TYR A 56 -0.99 -11.51 12.34
C TYR A 56 -0.66 -11.38 13.83
N ILE A 57 -0.84 -10.19 14.41
CA ILE A 57 -0.62 -9.94 15.84
C ILE A 57 -1.86 -10.25 16.71
N ARG A 58 -2.93 -10.79 16.12
CA ARG A 58 -4.21 -11.15 16.77
C ARG A 58 -4.86 -9.96 17.48
N ARG A 59 -4.94 -8.79 16.83
CA ARG A 59 -5.74 -7.68 17.37
C ARG A 59 -7.22 -8.11 17.50
N PRO A 60 -7.93 -7.67 18.56
CA PRO A 60 -9.37 -7.92 18.66
C PRO A 60 -10.13 -7.40 17.44
N GLY A 61 -10.94 -8.25 16.82
CA GLY A 61 -11.75 -7.91 15.64
C GLY A 61 -10.97 -7.85 14.32
N ALA A 62 -9.68 -8.18 14.29
CA ALA A 62 -8.93 -8.26 13.05
C ALA A 62 -9.22 -9.56 12.29
N GLU A 63 -9.50 -9.42 11.00
CA GLU A 63 -9.80 -10.54 10.10
C GLU A 63 -8.71 -10.69 9.03
N LEU A 64 -8.51 -11.92 8.56
CA LEU A 64 -7.57 -12.20 7.48
C LEU A 64 -8.09 -11.52 6.20
N PRO A 65 -7.29 -10.66 5.54
CA PRO A 65 -7.69 -10.05 4.27
C PRO A 65 -8.04 -11.10 3.22
N GLU A 66 -9.10 -10.83 2.44
CA GLU A 66 -9.52 -11.71 1.36
C GLU A 66 -8.42 -11.83 0.28
N ARG A 67 -8.08 -13.06 -0.08
CA ARG A 67 -7.09 -13.33 -1.12
C ARG A 67 -7.75 -13.20 -2.50
N PRO A 68 -7.29 -12.30 -3.38
CA PRO A 68 -7.81 -12.18 -4.72
C PRO A 68 -7.48 -13.40 -5.59
N ASP A 69 -8.24 -13.57 -6.68
CA ASP A 69 -8.01 -14.62 -7.67
C ASP A 69 -6.62 -14.44 -8.34
N SER A 70 -5.89 -15.54 -8.54
CA SER A 70 -4.59 -15.53 -9.19
C SER A 70 -4.60 -14.97 -10.63
N ALA A 71 -5.75 -15.04 -11.32
CA ALA A 71 -5.90 -14.52 -12.68
C ALA A 71 -5.60 -13.01 -12.79
N TYR A 72 -5.72 -12.24 -11.70
CA TYR A 72 -5.50 -10.79 -11.71
C TYR A 72 -4.04 -10.37 -11.94
N TRP A 73 -3.06 -11.24 -11.71
CA TRP A 73 -1.64 -10.97 -11.98
C TRP A 73 -0.96 -12.02 -12.86
N HIS A 74 -1.59 -13.19 -13.10
CA HIS A 74 -1.10 -14.19 -14.06
C HIS A 74 -1.61 -14.01 -15.50
N SER A 75 -2.37 -12.95 -15.80
CA SER A 75 -3.10 -12.76 -17.06
C SER A 75 -2.24 -12.61 -18.33
N ALA A 76 -0.90 -12.64 -18.23
CA ALA A 76 0.01 -12.59 -19.39
C ALA A 76 0.49 -13.96 -19.91
N GLU A 77 0.35 -15.06 -19.15
CA GLU A 77 0.98 -16.34 -19.54
C GLU A 77 0.10 -17.24 -20.43
N THR A 78 -1.21 -16.98 -20.53
CA THR A 78 -2.15 -17.93 -21.17
C THR A 78 -2.45 -17.65 -22.65
N GLU A 79 -1.96 -16.55 -23.25
CA GLU A 79 -2.29 -16.19 -24.64
C GLU A 79 -1.22 -16.57 -25.69
N THR A 80 -0.06 -17.13 -25.31
CA THR A 80 0.99 -17.56 -26.26
C THR A 80 1.14 -19.09 -26.25
N GLY A 81 0.12 -19.79 -26.74
CA GLY A 81 0.12 -21.25 -26.77
C GLY A 81 -0.95 -21.83 -27.69
N GLY A 82 -1.11 -21.29 -28.89
CA GLY A 82 -2.11 -21.76 -29.84
C GLY A 82 -1.95 -21.16 -31.24
N ALA A 83 -0.95 -21.63 -32.00
CA ALA A 83 -0.94 -21.70 -33.46
C ALA A 83 0.22 -22.58 -33.92
#